data_AF-A0A535B040-F1
#
_entry.id   AF-A0A535B040-F1
#
_cell.length_a   1.000
_cell.length_b   1.000
_cell.length_c   1.000
_cell.angle_alpha   90.00
_cell.angle_beta   90.00
_cell.angle_gamma   90.00
#
_symmetry.space_group_name_H-M   'P 1'
#
loop_
_entity.id
_entity.type
_entity.pdbx_description
1 polymer ?
#
loop_
_entity_poly.entity_id
_entity_poly.type
_entity_poly.pdbx_seq_one_letter_code
_entity_poly.pdbx_strand_id
1 'polypeptide(L)'
;MTVNEEARQANLDYASSFNLGDLQMPPAKQLAVVACMDARLNVEPMLGLKPGDAHVIRNAGGLVTDDALRSLIISHKLLGTETFFVIEHTDCGMLTFKDEQLQQRLKDETGQDAGNIPFHAFSNVEENLLGQLKKIRKSPFLPASIDLHGFIYDVETGKLNEVTQPEEDVMAEYANTDALVPTEWVAENMRDPKVRLIEVDVDTAAYDTGHIPGAVAWNWKNDLETELQRDIADKEGLERLLSKAGVDKDTTIVVYGDNNNWFAAYALWVLEYYGVDAKLMNGGRKKWIDEGRELSTDAPSYSPSKISVKGPKKDIRALRDQVMDHLDKVRKGKGALVDVRSPREYSGELLAPENLPQEGSQRGGHIPGAQNIVWSQAVNEDGTFKTADQLAELYQSQGVTPDKEVIAYCRIGERSAHTWFVLTHLLGYKNVRNYDGSWTEWGSLVGAPVEK
;
A
#
# COMPACT_ATOMS: atom_id res chain seq x y z
N MET A 1 -19.78 21.34 -48.80
CA MET A 1 -19.12 22.29 -47.89
C MET A 1 -17.74 21.76 -47.60
N THR A 2 -16.78 22.63 -47.28
CA THR A 2 -15.49 22.18 -46.73
C THR A 2 -15.66 21.80 -45.25
N VAL A 3 -14.74 21.00 -44.69
CA VAL A 3 -14.76 20.65 -43.26
C VAL A 3 -14.80 21.89 -42.37
N ASN A 4 -14.12 22.97 -42.79
CA ASN A 4 -14.14 24.25 -42.08
C ASN A 4 -15.54 24.92 -42.09
N GLU A 5 -16.25 24.88 -43.21
CA GLU A 5 -17.61 25.42 -43.30
C GLU A 5 -18.58 24.64 -42.43
N GLU A 6 -18.49 23.31 -42.45
CA GLU A 6 -19.32 22.42 -41.62
C GLU A 6 -19.06 22.65 -40.13
N ALA A 7 -17.80 22.74 -39.71
CA ALA A 7 -17.43 23.01 -38.32
C ALA A 7 -17.94 24.39 -37.84
N ARG A 8 -17.86 25.42 -38.68
CA ARG A 8 -18.36 26.76 -38.33
C ARG A 8 -19.88 26.79 -38.20
N GLN A 9 -20.59 26.09 -39.08
CA GLN A 9 -22.04 25.97 -38.98
C GLN A 9 -22.45 25.18 -37.73
N ALA A 10 -21.81 24.03 -37.48
CA ALA A 10 -22.06 23.23 -36.29
C ALA A 10 -21.81 24.03 -34.99
N ASN A 11 -20.80 24.90 -34.96
CA ASN A 11 -20.56 25.78 -33.82
C ASN A 11 -21.66 26.83 -33.62
N LEU A 12 -22.22 27.41 -34.69
CA LEU A 12 -23.36 28.33 -34.58
C LEU A 12 -24.57 27.62 -33.98
N ASP A 13 -24.82 26.39 -34.43
CA ASP A 13 -25.91 25.56 -33.92
C ASP A 13 -25.68 25.21 -32.44
N TYR A 14 -24.46 24.82 -32.06
CA TYR A 14 -24.06 24.60 -30.66
C TYR A 14 -24.27 25.86 -29.80
N ALA A 15 -23.77 27.01 -30.25
CA ALA A 15 -23.85 28.29 -29.54
C ALA A 15 -25.29 28.75 -29.30
N SER A 16 -26.23 28.40 -30.20
CA SER A 16 -27.65 28.76 -30.06
C SER A 16 -28.34 28.13 -28.85
N SER A 17 -27.78 27.04 -28.31
CA SER A 17 -28.30 26.30 -27.15
C SER A 17 -27.31 26.24 -25.98
N PHE A 18 -26.20 26.97 -26.06
CA PHE A 18 -25.13 26.95 -25.07
C PHE A 18 -25.58 27.53 -23.73
N ASN A 19 -25.40 26.75 -22.66
CA ASN A 19 -25.79 27.12 -21.29
C ASN A 19 -24.73 26.75 -20.24
N LEU A 20 -23.47 26.57 -20.66
CA LEU A 20 -22.38 26.10 -19.81
C LEU A 20 -21.46 27.23 -19.30
N GLY A 21 -21.81 28.49 -19.55
CA GLY A 21 -20.95 29.65 -19.25
C GLY A 21 -20.67 29.88 -17.76
N ASP A 22 -21.52 29.36 -16.88
CA ASP A 22 -21.41 29.51 -15.42
C ASP A 22 -20.65 28.34 -14.75
N LEU A 23 -20.17 27.37 -15.54
CA LEU A 23 -19.36 26.28 -15.01
C LEU A 23 -18.07 26.83 -14.39
N GLN A 24 -17.69 26.23 -13.27
CA GLN A 24 -16.46 26.60 -12.58
C GLN A 24 -15.24 26.14 -13.39
N MET A 25 -14.14 26.88 -13.23
CA MET A 25 -12.89 26.57 -13.92
C MET A 25 -12.20 25.30 -13.36
N PRO A 26 -12.13 25.06 -12.03
CA PRO A 26 -11.72 23.77 -11.49
C PRO A 26 -12.67 22.62 -11.89
N PRO A 27 -12.15 21.42 -12.21
CA PRO A 27 -12.99 20.27 -12.55
C PRO A 27 -13.87 19.80 -11.40
N ALA A 28 -15.17 19.65 -11.65
CA ALA A 28 -16.14 19.30 -10.62
C ALA A 28 -15.90 17.94 -9.96
N LYS A 29 -15.30 16.97 -10.69
CA LYS A 29 -14.93 15.65 -10.16
C LYS A 29 -13.47 15.57 -9.70
N GLN A 30 -12.72 16.68 -9.73
CA GLN A 30 -11.30 16.69 -9.38
C GLN A 30 -10.49 15.66 -10.20
N LEU A 31 -10.90 15.41 -11.44
CA LEU A 31 -10.33 14.39 -12.34
C LEU A 31 -9.47 15.02 -13.43
N ALA A 32 -8.30 14.45 -13.69
CA ALA A 32 -7.52 14.68 -14.90
C ALA A 32 -7.32 13.37 -15.68
N VAL A 33 -7.46 13.42 -17.00
CA VAL A 33 -7.34 12.26 -17.88
C VAL A 33 -6.27 12.55 -18.92
N VAL A 34 -5.31 11.64 -19.06
CA VAL A 34 -4.43 11.56 -20.24
C VAL A 34 -4.94 10.41 -21.10
N ALA A 35 -5.32 10.67 -22.34
CA ALA A 35 -5.88 9.65 -23.22
C ALA A 35 -5.29 9.71 -24.63
N CYS A 36 -5.31 8.59 -25.34
CA CYS A 36 -4.92 8.58 -26.75
C CYS A 36 -5.81 9.52 -27.58
N MET A 37 -5.23 10.17 -28.59
CA MET A 37 -5.93 11.03 -29.56
C MET A 37 -6.73 10.25 -30.63
N ASP A 38 -6.80 8.92 -30.54
CA ASP A 38 -7.56 8.07 -31.47
C ASP A 38 -9.02 8.52 -31.56
N ALA A 39 -9.51 8.71 -32.78
CA ALA A 39 -10.85 9.24 -33.04
C ALA A 39 -11.98 8.31 -32.59
N ARG A 40 -11.70 7.01 -32.36
CA ARG A 40 -12.65 6.03 -31.82
C ARG A 40 -12.83 6.18 -30.31
N LEU A 41 -11.88 6.83 -29.64
CA LEU A 41 -11.89 6.97 -28.18
C LEU A 41 -12.60 8.27 -27.79
N ASN A 42 -13.80 8.12 -27.23
CA ASN A 42 -14.64 9.23 -26.79
C ASN A 42 -14.64 9.28 -25.26
N VAL A 43 -13.71 10.05 -24.68
CA VAL A 43 -13.36 10.01 -23.25
C VAL A 43 -14.57 10.34 -22.38
N GLU A 44 -15.25 11.46 -22.67
CA GLU A 44 -16.30 11.97 -21.79
C GLU A 44 -17.49 11.01 -21.72
N PRO A 45 -18.08 10.54 -22.84
CA PRO A 45 -19.20 9.60 -22.78
C PRO A 45 -18.81 8.24 -22.19
N MET A 46 -17.61 7.73 -22.50
CA MET A 46 -17.11 6.46 -21.96
C MET A 46 -17.02 6.47 -20.44
N LEU A 47 -16.59 7.60 -19.85
CA LEU A 47 -16.47 7.78 -18.40
C LEU A 47 -17.74 8.37 -17.75
N GLY A 48 -18.79 8.64 -18.52
CA GLY A 48 -20.01 9.31 -18.03
C GLY A 48 -19.78 10.74 -17.54
N LEU A 49 -18.77 11.42 -18.08
CA LEU A 49 -18.40 12.79 -17.73
C LEU A 49 -19.28 13.80 -18.46
N LYS A 50 -19.56 14.91 -17.78
CA LYS A 50 -20.20 16.10 -18.33
C LYS A 50 -19.15 17.19 -18.58
N PRO A 51 -19.44 18.18 -19.44
CA PRO A 51 -18.60 19.36 -19.55
C PRO A 51 -18.32 19.96 -18.16
N GLY A 52 -17.04 20.25 -17.88
CA GLY A 52 -16.57 20.77 -16.58
C GLY A 52 -16.23 19.72 -15.53
N ASP A 53 -16.47 18.42 -15.77
CA ASP A 53 -16.18 17.39 -14.77
C ASP A 53 -14.69 17.05 -14.64
N ALA A 54 -13.93 17.12 -15.73
CA ALA A 54 -12.53 16.69 -15.80
C ALA A 54 -11.69 17.55 -16.76
N HIS A 55 -10.38 17.57 -16.53
CA HIS A 55 -9.43 17.96 -17.57
C HIS A 55 -9.09 16.76 -18.44
N VAL A 56 -9.16 16.91 -19.77
CA VAL A 56 -8.84 15.83 -20.72
C VAL A 56 -7.68 16.28 -21.61
N ILE A 57 -6.54 15.61 -21.46
CA ILE A 57 -5.31 15.82 -22.22
C ILE A 57 -5.20 14.68 -23.23
N ARG A 58 -5.06 14.99 -24.51
CA ARG A 58 -4.99 13.98 -25.58
C ARG A 58 -3.74 14.11 -26.42
N ASN A 59 -3.06 12.99 -26.66
CA ASN A 59 -1.92 12.90 -27.57
C ASN A 59 -1.79 11.50 -28.18
N ALA A 60 -0.84 11.31 -29.10
CA ALA A 60 -0.59 10.01 -29.70
C ALA A 60 -0.17 9.00 -28.62
N GLY A 61 -0.90 7.89 -28.50
CA GLY A 61 -0.57 6.82 -27.56
C GLY A 61 -0.96 7.06 -26.10
N GLY A 62 -1.61 8.18 -25.75
CA GLY A 62 -2.00 8.45 -24.36
C GLY A 62 -0.81 8.63 -23.42
N LEU A 63 0.29 9.17 -23.94
CA LEU A 63 1.59 9.19 -23.30
C LEU A 63 1.72 10.32 -22.29
N VAL A 64 2.41 10.03 -21.18
CA VAL A 64 2.84 11.03 -20.20
C VAL A 64 4.16 11.62 -20.70
N THR A 65 4.05 12.49 -21.70
CA THR A 65 5.15 13.34 -22.18
C THR A 65 5.40 14.50 -21.22
N ASP A 66 6.49 15.25 -21.40
CA ASP A 66 6.78 16.43 -20.57
C ASP A 66 5.63 17.45 -20.58
N ASP A 67 4.95 17.62 -21.71
CA ASP A 67 3.81 18.54 -21.79
C ASP A 67 2.55 18.00 -21.09
N ALA A 68 2.27 16.70 -21.21
CA ALA A 68 1.18 16.06 -20.50
C ALA A 68 1.43 16.08 -18.98
N LEU A 69 2.65 15.75 -18.54
CA LEU A 69 3.05 15.80 -17.14
C LEU A 69 2.99 17.22 -16.58
N ARG A 70 3.48 18.22 -17.32
CA ARG A 70 3.35 19.64 -16.98
C ARG A 70 1.88 20.03 -16.78
N SER A 71 0.99 19.57 -17.66
CA SER A 71 -0.44 19.84 -17.59
C SER A 71 -1.11 19.15 -16.39
N LEU A 72 -0.72 17.91 -16.08
CA LEU A 72 -1.15 17.21 -14.87
C LEU A 72 -0.70 17.95 -13.58
N ILE A 73 0.53 18.45 -13.54
CA ILE A 73 1.04 19.23 -12.41
C ILE A 73 0.21 20.50 -12.20
N ILE A 74 -0.10 21.23 -13.27
CA ILE A 74 -0.95 22.44 -13.19
C ILE A 74 -2.36 22.07 -12.72
N SER A 75 -2.94 21.03 -13.32
CA SER A 75 -4.27 20.52 -12.96
C SER A 75 -4.36 20.21 -11.47
N HIS A 76 -3.37 19.51 -10.91
CA HIS A 76 -3.35 19.17 -9.49
C HIS A 76 -3.06 20.39 -8.61
N LYS A 77 -1.94 21.09 -8.86
CA LYS A 77 -1.46 22.14 -7.94
C LYS A 77 -2.28 23.42 -7.96
N LEU A 78 -2.87 23.77 -9.10
CA LEU A 78 -3.60 25.03 -9.27
C LEU A 78 -5.11 24.84 -9.37
N LEU A 79 -5.56 23.67 -9.85
CA LEU A 79 -6.96 23.43 -10.19
C LEU A 79 -7.61 22.30 -9.36
N GLY A 80 -6.87 21.71 -8.42
CA GLY A 80 -7.41 20.83 -7.38
C GLY A 80 -7.78 19.43 -7.84
N THR A 81 -7.23 18.92 -8.94
CA THR A 81 -7.47 17.51 -9.32
C THR A 81 -6.69 16.56 -8.43
N GLU A 82 -7.35 15.53 -7.89
CA GLU A 82 -6.80 14.53 -6.97
C GLU A 82 -6.72 13.13 -7.60
N THR A 83 -7.56 12.86 -8.62
CA THR A 83 -7.60 11.57 -9.32
C THR A 83 -7.16 11.73 -10.77
N PHE A 84 -6.25 10.85 -11.22
CA PHE A 84 -5.65 10.83 -12.54
C PHE A 84 -5.92 9.50 -13.25
N PHE A 85 -6.42 9.55 -14.49
CA PHE A 85 -6.53 8.39 -15.36
C PHE A 85 -5.56 8.50 -16.54
N VAL A 86 -4.85 7.41 -16.84
CA VAL A 86 -4.12 7.25 -18.11
C VAL A 86 -4.85 6.19 -18.93
N ILE A 87 -5.28 6.54 -20.14
CA ILE A 87 -6.12 5.70 -20.99
C ILE A 87 -5.43 5.45 -22.33
N GLU A 88 -5.00 4.21 -22.51
CA GLU A 88 -4.53 3.67 -23.78
C GLU A 88 -5.61 2.77 -24.39
N HIS A 89 -5.34 2.15 -25.54
CA HIS A 89 -6.34 1.33 -26.20
C HIS A 89 -5.74 0.20 -27.04
N THR A 90 -6.55 -0.83 -27.29
CA THR A 90 -6.24 -1.91 -28.25
C THR A 90 -6.18 -1.36 -29.68
N ASP A 91 -5.44 -2.02 -30.56
CA ASP A 91 -5.28 -1.59 -31.97
C ASP A 91 -4.79 -0.13 -32.11
N CYS A 92 -3.77 0.22 -31.34
CA CYS A 92 -3.15 1.54 -31.38
C CYS A 92 -2.19 1.67 -32.57
N GLY A 93 -2.32 2.76 -33.34
CA GLY A 93 -1.42 3.06 -34.46
C GLY A 93 0.06 3.16 -34.05
N MET A 94 0.35 3.47 -32.79
CA MET A 94 1.71 3.53 -32.24
C MET A 94 2.43 2.17 -32.20
N LEU A 95 1.69 1.06 -32.33
CA LEU A 95 2.24 -0.31 -32.43
C LEU A 95 2.76 -0.65 -33.83
N THR A 96 2.44 0.17 -34.83
CA THR A 96 2.61 -0.17 -36.25
C THR A 96 3.97 0.26 -36.84
N PHE A 97 4.81 0.94 -36.06
CA PHE A 97 6.09 1.46 -36.51
C PHE A 97 7.13 1.50 -35.38
N LYS A 98 8.38 1.80 -35.74
CA LYS A 98 9.46 2.18 -34.82
C LYS A 98 9.92 3.59 -35.10
N ASP A 99 10.42 4.29 -34.08
CA ASP A 99 10.88 5.68 -34.20
C ASP A 99 11.89 5.84 -35.34
N GLU A 100 12.90 4.97 -35.43
CA GLU A 100 13.95 5.08 -36.46
C GLU A 100 13.38 4.95 -37.88
N GLN A 101 12.32 4.15 -38.05
CA GLN A 101 11.69 3.95 -39.35
C GLN A 101 10.93 5.20 -39.80
N LEU A 102 10.20 5.84 -38.88
CA LEU A 102 9.48 7.08 -39.16
C LEU A 102 10.45 8.24 -39.41
N GLN A 103 11.49 8.35 -38.59
CA GLN A 103 12.54 9.36 -38.76
C GLN A 103 13.22 9.24 -40.13
N GLN A 104 13.55 8.02 -40.56
CA GLN A 104 14.15 7.80 -41.87
C GLN A 104 13.18 8.15 -43.01
N ARG A 105 11.91 7.76 -42.91
CA ARG A 105 10.90 8.12 -43.93
C ARG A 105 10.74 9.63 -44.06
N LEU A 106 10.68 10.35 -42.95
CA LEU A 106 10.59 11.82 -42.96
C LEU A 106 11.80 12.46 -43.62
N LYS A 107 13.00 11.92 -43.37
CA LYS A 107 14.23 12.37 -44.03
C LYS A 107 14.21 12.14 -45.53
N ASP A 108 13.73 10.99 -45.98
CA ASP A 108 13.64 10.65 -47.40
C ASP A 108 12.60 11.51 -48.13
N GLU A 109 11.47 11.82 -47.48
CA GLU A 109 10.37 12.61 -48.08
C GLU A 109 10.62 14.12 -48.06
N THR A 110 11.20 14.65 -46.98
CA THR A 110 11.32 16.10 -46.76
C THR A 110 12.74 16.63 -46.93
N GLY A 111 13.74 15.74 -46.91
CA GLY A 111 15.15 16.09 -46.83
C GLY A 111 15.62 16.60 -45.46
N GLN A 112 14.74 16.66 -44.45
CA GLN A 112 15.07 17.15 -43.10
C GLN A 112 15.33 16.01 -42.12
N ASP A 113 16.30 16.19 -41.23
CA ASP A 113 16.63 15.19 -40.21
C ASP A 113 15.69 15.31 -39.00
N ALA A 114 14.96 14.23 -38.71
CA ALA A 114 14.05 14.11 -37.58
C ALA A 114 14.62 13.26 -36.43
N GLY A 115 15.90 12.88 -36.46
CA GLY A 115 16.50 11.97 -35.49
C GLY A 115 16.49 12.44 -34.03
N ASN A 116 16.24 13.72 -33.78
CA ASN A 116 16.10 14.31 -32.44
C ASN A 116 14.64 14.36 -31.94
N ILE A 117 13.66 13.93 -32.74
CA ILE A 117 12.26 13.91 -32.37
C ILE A 117 11.92 12.51 -31.83
N PRO A 118 11.64 12.36 -30.53
CA PRO A 118 11.13 11.10 -30.01
C PRO A 118 9.65 10.98 -30.39
N PHE A 119 9.32 9.96 -31.18
CA PHE A 119 7.94 9.65 -31.55
C PHE A 119 7.29 8.69 -30.56
N HIS A 120 8.08 8.04 -29.71
CA HIS A 120 7.62 7.21 -28.60
C HIS A 120 6.76 6.02 -29.06
N ALA A 121 7.13 5.39 -30.18
CA ALA A 121 6.55 4.12 -30.56
C ALA A 121 6.81 3.05 -29.48
N PHE A 122 5.87 2.14 -29.31
CA PHE A 122 5.93 1.05 -28.34
C PHE A 122 5.43 -0.25 -28.97
N SER A 123 5.71 -1.38 -28.33
CA SER A 123 5.36 -2.71 -28.86
C SER A 123 4.32 -3.46 -28.03
N ASN A 124 4.04 -2.99 -26.81
CA ASN A 124 3.05 -3.55 -25.92
C ASN A 124 2.32 -2.41 -25.20
N VAL A 125 0.99 -2.39 -25.30
CA VAL A 125 0.14 -1.34 -24.69
C VAL A 125 0.20 -1.40 -23.17
N GLU A 126 0.16 -2.60 -22.59
CA GLU A 126 0.13 -2.77 -21.13
C GLU A 126 1.44 -2.35 -20.48
N GLU A 127 2.57 -2.80 -21.03
CA GLU A 127 3.91 -2.38 -20.58
C GLU A 127 4.10 -0.86 -20.73
N ASN A 128 3.62 -0.28 -21.83
CA ASN A 128 3.71 1.16 -22.07
C ASN A 128 2.88 1.96 -21.05
N LEU A 129 1.65 1.53 -20.80
CA LEU A 129 0.73 2.11 -19.82
C LEU A 129 1.34 2.09 -18.43
N LEU A 130 1.83 0.93 -17.96
CA LEU A 130 2.52 0.80 -16.69
C LEU A 130 3.73 1.74 -16.60
N GLY A 131 4.48 1.88 -17.70
CA GLY A 131 5.56 2.86 -17.83
C GLY A 131 5.08 4.31 -17.67
N GLN A 132 3.93 4.67 -18.23
CA GLN A 132 3.35 6.02 -18.07
C GLN A 132 2.93 6.29 -16.63
N LEU A 133 2.27 5.33 -15.96
CA LEU A 133 1.91 5.45 -14.55
C LEU A 133 3.17 5.66 -13.69
N LYS A 134 4.25 4.91 -13.96
CA LYS A 134 5.53 5.05 -13.26
C LYS A 134 6.15 6.43 -13.43
N LYS A 135 6.02 7.06 -14.61
CA LYS A 135 6.49 8.45 -14.82
C LYS A 135 5.74 9.45 -13.95
N ILE A 136 4.41 9.31 -13.84
CA ILE A 136 3.59 10.17 -12.96
C ILE A 136 4.02 9.97 -11.51
N ARG A 137 4.13 8.71 -11.06
CA ARG A 137 4.55 8.34 -9.69
C ARG A 137 5.92 8.89 -9.31
N LYS A 138 6.88 8.88 -10.24
CA LYS A 138 8.25 9.36 -10.02
C LYS A 138 8.40 10.89 -10.11
N SER A 139 7.35 11.62 -10.49
CA SER A 139 7.42 13.07 -10.58
C SER A 139 7.57 13.69 -9.20
N PRO A 140 8.65 14.46 -8.92
CA PRO A 140 8.81 15.13 -7.62
C PRO A 140 7.81 16.28 -7.40
N PHE A 141 7.00 16.60 -8.41
CA PHE A 141 6.03 17.69 -8.40
C PHE A 141 4.60 17.20 -8.14
N LEU A 142 4.38 15.87 -8.16
CA LEU A 142 3.11 15.24 -7.85
C LEU A 142 3.28 14.36 -6.60
N PRO A 143 2.27 14.28 -5.71
CA PRO A 143 2.36 13.40 -4.56
C PRO A 143 2.36 11.94 -5.02
N ALA A 144 3.22 11.08 -4.44
CA ALA A 144 3.21 9.66 -4.77
C ALA A 144 1.85 9.00 -4.41
N SER A 145 1.13 9.60 -3.45
CA SER A 145 -0.22 9.20 -3.02
C SER A 145 -1.35 9.65 -3.94
N ILE A 146 -1.07 10.26 -5.10
CA ILE A 146 -2.12 10.68 -6.03
C ILE A 146 -2.98 9.47 -6.43
N ASP A 147 -4.29 9.66 -6.50
CA ASP A 147 -5.18 8.58 -6.90
C ASP A 147 -5.01 8.37 -8.41
N LEU A 148 -4.35 7.30 -8.84
CA LEU A 148 -3.86 7.16 -10.22
C LEU A 148 -4.11 5.75 -10.74
N HIS A 149 -4.80 5.70 -11.87
CA HIS A 149 -5.27 4.48 -12.51
C HIS A 149 -4.86 4.45 -13.98
N GLY A 150 -4.51 3.26 -14.47
CA GLY A 150 -4.26 3.01 -15.88
C GLY A 150 -5.37 2.15 -16.46
N PHE A 151 -5.87 2.51 -17.64
CA PHE A 151 -6.88 1.74 -18.33
C PHE A 151 -6.51 1.47 -19.78
N ILE A 152 -6.89 0.29 -20.25
CA ILE A 152 -6.90 -0.09 -21.66
C ILE A 152 -8.36 -0.12 -22.14
N TYR A 153 -8.68 0.81 -23.03
CA TYR A 153 -9.92 0.82 -23.77
C TYR A 153 -9.89 -0.20 -24.91
N ASP A 154 -10.85 -1.11 -24.92
CA ASP A 154 -11.03 -2.03 -26.03
C ASP A 154 -11.86 -1.36 -27.13
N VAL A 155 -11.24 -1.07 -28.28
CA VAL A 155 -11.89 -0.38 -29.40
C VAL A 155 -12.99 -1.20 -30.07
N GLU A 156 -13.04 -2.52 -29.87
CA GLU A 156 -14.07 -3.39 -30.45
C GLU A 156 -15.30 -3.47 -29.55
N THR A 157 -15.09 -3.59 -28.23
CA THR A 157 -16.19 -3.80 -27.28
C THR A 157 -16.65 -2.53 -26.56
N GLY A 158 -15.83 -1.48 -26.59
CA GLY A 158 -16.04 -0.24 -25.86
C GLY A 158 -15.81 -0.35 -24.34
N LYS A 159 -15.26 -1.47 -23.86
CA LYS A 159 -14.98 -1.68 -22.44
C LYS A 159 -13.69 -0.99 -22.03
N LEU A 160 -13.69 -0.45 -20.82
CA LEU A 160 -12.51 0.10 -20.17
C LEU A 160 -12.01 -0.92 -19.14
N ASN A 161 -10.83 -1.49 -19.36
CA ASN A 161 -10.23 -2.47 -18.46
C ASN A 161 -9.09 -1.81 -17.68
N GLU A 162 -9.15 -1.88 -16.35
CA GLU A 162 -8.06 -1.36 -15.52
C GLU A 162 -6.86 -2.28 -15.55
N VAL A 163 -5.67 -1.71 -15.69
CA VAL A 163 -4.40 -2.42 -15.63
C VAL A 163 -3.78 -2.15 -14.27
N THR A 164 -3.63 -3.20 -13.48
CA THR A 164 -2.92 -3.17 -12.20
C THR A 164 -1.53 -3.79 -12.39
N GLN A 165 -0.55 -3.34 -11.60
CA GLN A 165 0.75 -4.01 -11.59
C GLN A 165 0.58 -5.42 -11.00
N PRO A 166 1.18 -6.45 -11.60
CA PRO A 166 1.22 -7.77 -10.98
C PRO A 166 1.78 -7.68 -9.55
N GLU A 167 1.15 -8.40 -8.62
CA GLU A 167 1.58 -8.40 -7.20
C GLU A 167 3.05 -8.80 -7.04
N GLU A 168 3.54 -9.71 -7.88
CA GLU A 168 4.95 -10.12 -7.92
C GLU A 168 5.90 -8.95 -8.24
N ASP A 169 5.53 -8.08 -9.18
CA ASP A 169 6.34 -6.92 -9.56
C ASP A 169 6.38 -5.89 -8.42
N VAL A 170 5.24 -5.67 -7.75
CA VAL A 170 5.17 -4.80 -6.56
C VAL A 170 6.05 -5.34 -5.45
N MET A 171 5.97 -6.65 -5.19
CA MET A 171 6.73 -7.30 -4.15
C MET A 171 8.25 -7.29 -4.43
N ALA A 172 8.64 -7.34 -5.70
CA ALA A 172 10.04 -7.25 -6.12
C ALA A 172 10.66 -5.86 -5.86
N GLU A 173 9.85 -4.82 -5.65
CA GLU A 173 10.33 -3.48 -5.28
C GLU A 173 10.64 -3.33 -3.77
N TYR A 174 10.21 -4.27 -2.92
CA TYR A 174 10.46 -4.23 -1.47
C TYR A 174 11.93 -4.54 -1.10
N ALA A 175 12.39 -3.95 0.00
CA ALA A 175 13.77 -4.12 0.47
C ALA A 175 14.09 -5.57 0.92
N ASN A 176 13.09 -6.31 1.40
CA ASN A 176 13.18 -7.72 1.75
C ASN A 176 12.04 -8.50 1.07
N THR A 177 12.32 -9.01 -0.13
CA THR A 177 11.37 -9.78 -0.93
C THR A 177 11.00 -11.13 -0.32
N ASP A 178 11.78 -11.63 0.64
CA ASP A 178 11.56 -12.94 1.26
C ASP A 178 10.59 -12.91 2.44
N ALA A 179 10.35 -11.73 3.03
CA ALA A 179 9.53 -11.58 4.24
C ALA A 179 8.01 -11.64 4.01
N LEU A 180 7.58 -11.58 2.74
CA LEU A 180 6.19 -11.52 2.34
C LEU A 180 5.95 -12.56 1.23
N VAL A 181 4.80 -13.22 1.24
CA VAL A 181 4.38 -14.17 0.17
C VAL A 181 2.98 -13.83 -0.33
N PRO A 182 2.71 -13.94 -1.64
CA PRO A 182 1.36 -13.76 -2.17
C PRO A 182 0.46 -14.94 -1.79
N THR A 183 -0.86 -14.74 -1.86
CA THR A 183 -1.86 -15.81 -1.62
C THR A 183 -1.70 -16.99 -2.60
N GLU A 184 -1.22 -16.73 -3.82
CA GLU A 184 -0.93 -17.78 -4.81
C GLU A 184 0.17 -18.73 -4.33
N TRP A 185 1.28 -18.19 -3.82
CA TRP A 185 2.36 -19.00 -3.26
C TRP A 185 1.85 -19.88 -2.10
N VAL A 186 0.98 -19.34 -1.25
CA VAL A 186 0.38 -20.12 -0.16
C VAL A 186 -0.50 -21.24 -0.70
N ALA A 187 -1.32 -20.99 -1.72
CA ALA A 187 -2.16 -22.03 -2.32
C ALA A 187 -1.34 -23.18 -2.95
N GLU A 188 -0.20 -22.86 -3.56
CA GLU A 188 0.72 -23.85 -4.13
C GLU A 188 1.47 -24.66 -3.06
N ASN A 189 1.77 -24.05 -1.91
CA ASN A 189 2.67 -24.61 -0.90
C ASN A 189 1.99 -25.06 0.41
N MET A 190 0.69 -24.79 0.62
CA MET A 190 -0.03 -25.10 1.87
C MET A 190 -0.03 -26.59 2.24
N ARG A 191 0.24 -27.47 1.28
CA ARG A 191 0.33 -28.94 1.47
C ARG A 191 1.78 -29.44 1.60
N ASP A 192 2.79 -28.57 1.49
CA ASP A 192 4.18 -28.96 1.69
C ASP A 192 4.42 -29.27 3.18
N PRO A 193 4.94 -30.45 3.55
CA PRO A 193 5.23 -30.79 4.94
C PRO A 193 6.22 -29.83 5.63
N LYS A 194 7.04 -29.09 4.86
CA LYS A 194 7.99 -28.08 5.34
C LYS A 194 7.40 -26.68 5.45
N VAL A 195 6.14 -26.47 5.09
CA VAL A 195 5.46 -25.19 5.29
C VAL A 195 4.50 -25.31 6.47
N ARG A 196 4.51 -24.31 7.34
CA ARG A 196 3.54 -24.22 8.43
C ARG A 196 2.83 -22.87 8.39
N LEU A 197 1.52 -22.94 8.17
CA LEU A 197 0.63 -21.80 8.19
C LEU A 197 0.13 -21.58 9.61
N ILE A 198 0.15 -20.33 10.06
CA ILE A 198 -0.28 -19.93 11.41
C ILE A 198 -1.27 -18.77 11.27
N GLU A 199 -2.50 -19.00 11.70
CA GLU A 199 -3.55 -17.98 11.72
C GLU A 199 -3.57 -17.26 13.07
N VAL A 200 -3.56 -15.93 13.04
CA VAL A 200 -3.60 -15.08 14.23
C VAL A 200 -4.52 -13.89 13.99
N ASP A 201 -5.70 -13.94 14.60
CA ASP A 201 -6.80 -13.00 14.39
C ASP A 201 -7.07 -12.12 15.61
N VAL A 202 -7.76 -10.99 15.38
CA VAL A 202 -8.41 -10.23 16.46
C VAL A 202 -9.50 -11.08 17.10
N ASP A 203 -10.39 -11.65 16.27
CA ASP A 203 -11.41 -12.61 16.70
C ASP A 203 -10.96 -14.04 16.40
N THR A 204 -10.35 -14.68 17.38
CA THR A 204 -9.81 -16.04 17.22
C THR A 204 -10.87 -17.11 17.00
N ALA A 205 -12.16 -16.80 17.18
CA ALA A 205 -13.24 -17.73 16.84
C ALA A 205 -13.45 -17.83 15.31
N ALA A 206 -12.93 -16.89 14.52
CA ALA A 206 -13.01 -16.92 13.07
C ALA A 206 -12.36 -18.18 12.47
N TYR A 207 -11.27 -18.67 13.06
CA TYR A 207 -10.60 -19.90 12.67
C TYR A 207 -11.54 -21.12 12.62
N ASP A 208 -12.42 -21.26 13.61
CA ASP A 208 -13.34 -22.40 13.72
C ASP A 208 -14.44 -22.37 12.63
N THR A 209 -14.66 -21.21 12.01
CA THR A 209 -15.63 -21.06 10.91
C THR A 209 -15.05 -21.44 9.54
N GLY A 210 -13.73 -21.59 9.47
CA GLY A 210 -12.99 -21.98 8.26
C GLY A 210 -11.63 -21.30 8.23
N HIS A 211 -10.58 -22.00 7.88
CA HIS A 211 -9.19 -21.53 7.83
C HIS A 211 -8.46 -22.14 6.62
N ILE A 212 -7.26 -21.65 6.30
CA ILE A 212 -6.48 -22.24 5.20
C ILE A 212 -6.14 -23.69 5.57
N PRO A 213 -6.36 -24.69 4.68
CA PRO A 213 -6.06 -26.08 4.97
C PRO A 213 -4.65 -26.29 5.54
N GLY A 214 -4.57 -26.93 6.71
CA GLY A 214 -3.31 -27.18 7.42
C GLY A 214 -2.82 -26.04 8.32
N ALA A 215 -3.52 -24.91 8.39
CA ALA A 215 -3.16 -23.83 9.31
C ALA A 215 -3.45 -24.18 10.77
N VAL A 216 -2.55 -23.81 11.68
CA VAL A 216 -2.78 -23.85 13.12
C VAL A 216 -3.21 -22.46 13.62
N ALA A 217 -4.10 -22.41 14.61
CA ALA A 217 -4.49 -21.15 15.25
C ALA A 217 -3.58 -20.82 16.44
N TRP A 218 -3.14 -19.57 16.55
CA TRP A 218 -2.59 -19.01 17.77
C TRP A 218 -3.51 -17.90 18.30
N ASN A 219 -3.82 -17.97 19.59
CA ASN A 219 -4.57 -16.91 20.25
C ASN A 219 -3.60 -15.86 20.80
N TRP A 220 -3.68 -14.63 20.29
CA TRP A 220 -2.73 -13.58 20.66
C TRP A 220 -2.67 -13.30 22.18
N LYS A 221 -3.79 -13.47 22.89
CA LYS A 221 -3.88 -13.21 24.32
C LYS A 221 -3.45 -14.39 25.18
N ASN A 222 -3.82 -15.61 24.79
CA ASN A 222 -3.58 -16.80 25.61
C ASN A 222 -2.25 -17.50 25.27
N ASP A 223 -1.80 -17.37 24.02
CA ASP A 223 -0.60 -18.05 23.51
C ASP A 223 0.59 -17.09 23.37
N LEU A 224 0.36 -15.85 22.90
CA LEU A 224 1.44 -14.89 22.62
C LEU A 224 1.72 -13.88 23.74
N GLU A 225 1.04 -14.00 24.88
CA GLU A 225 1.27 -13.19 26.10
C GLU A 225 1.45 -14.10 27.31
N THR A 226 2.07 -13.58 28.38
CA THR A 226 2.12 -14.30 29.66
C THR A 226 0.83 -14.11 30.46
N GLU A 227 0.43 -15.13 31.23
CA GLU A 227 -0.87 -15.14 31.93
C GLU A 227 -0.99 -14.07 33.02
N LEU A 228 0.09 -13.81 33.77
CA LEU A 228 0.06 -12.94 34.96
C LEU A 228 0.68 -11.56 34.74
N GLN A 229 1.76 -11.48 33.96
CA GLN A 229 2.42 -10.22 33.65
C GLN A 229 1.98 -9.74 32.28
N ARG A 230 1.79 -8.42 32.12
CA ARG A 230 1.57 -7.85 30.79
C ARG A 230 2.90 -7.84 30.04
N ASP A 231 3.22 -8.95 29.42
CA ASP A 231 4.42 -9.15 28.60
C ASP A 231 4.11 -10.19 27.51
N ILE A 232 4.92 -10.17 26.45
CA ILE A 232 4.86 -11.17 25.39
C ILE A 232 5.25 -12.54 25.92
N ALA A 233 4.86 -13.60 25.20
CA ALA A 233 5.25 -14.96 25.53
C ALA A 233 6.76 -15.06 25.80
N ASP A 234 7.12 -15.76 26.87
CA ASP A 234 8.51 -16.06 27.17
C ASP A 234 9.08 -17.05 26.14
N LYS A 235 10.41 -17.21 26.18
CA LYS A 235 11.14 -18.08 25.27
C LYS A 235 10.55 -19.50 25.28
N GLU A 236 10.29 -20.03 26.46
CA GLU A 236 9.77 -21.37 26.68
C GLU A 236 8.34 -21.50 26.15
N GLY A 237 7.51 -20.46 26.29
CA GLY A 237 6.16 -20.36 25.74
C GLY A 237 6.16 -20.45 24.22
N LEU A 238 6.99 -19.65 23.56
CA LEU A 238 7.11 -19.69 22.11
C LEU A 238 7.65 -21.04 21.62
N GLU A 239 8.66 -21.61 22.28
CA GLU A 239 9.18 -22.95 21.96
C GLU A 239 8.09 -24.03 22.08
N ARG A 240 7.17 -23.93 23.06
CA ARG A 240 6.01 -24.84 23.18
C ARG A 240 5.04 -24.69 22.02
N LEU A 241 4.72 -23.47 21.61
CA LEU A 241 3.82 -23.22 20.47
C LEU A 241 4.39 -23.75 19.16
N LEU A 242 5.65 -23.43 18.88
CA LEU A 242 6.37 -23.91 17.70
C LEU A 242 6.48 -25.44 17.69
N SER A 243 6.81 -26.03 18.84
CA SER A 243 6.85 -27.49 18.99
C SER A 243 5.49 -28.11 18.70
N LYS A 244 4.39 -27.61 19.30
CA LYS A 244 3.03 -28.10 19.07
C LYS A 244 2.58 -27.95 17.61
N ALA A 245 3.02 -26.88 16.94
CA ALA A 245 2.81 -26.68 15.52
C ALA A 245 3.70 -27.57 14.64
N GLY A 246 4.57 -28.41 15.21
CA GLY A 246 5.49 -29.27 14.47
C GLY A 246 6.48 -28.48 13.60
N VAL A 247 6.88 -27.29 14.06
CA VAL A 247 7.87 -26.44 13.39
C VAL A 247 9.26 -26.88 13.82
N ASP A 248 10.14 -27.17 12.87
CA ASP A 248 11.56 -27.44 13.11
C ASP A 248 12.46 -26.42 12.38
N LYS A 249 13.77 -26.68 12.38
CA LYS A 249 14.78 -25.78 11.78
C LYS A 249 14.66 -25.61 10.25
N ASP A 250 14.00 -26.54 9.56
CA ASP A 250 13.89 -26.56 8.10
C ASP A 250 12.47 -26.16 7.65
N THR A 251 11.62 -25.76 8.61
CA THR A 251 10.24 -25.37 8.37
C THR A 251 10.15 -23.89 7.98
N THR A 252 9.47 -23.58 6.89
CA THR A 252 9.07 -22.23 6.51
C THR A 252 7.77 -21.87 7.21
N ILE A 253 7.80 -20.86 8.07
CA ILE A 253 6.61 -20.36 8.77
C ILE A 253 5.98 -19.24 7.93
N VAL A 254 4.67 -19.33 7.70
CA VAL A 254 3.88 -18.24 7.12
C VAL A 254 2.75 -17.90 8.08
N VAL A 255 2.71 -16.65 8.52
CA VAL A 255 1.63 -16.12 9.36
C VAL A 255 0.62 -15.35 8.52
N TYR A 256 -0.66 -15.41 8.89
CA TYR A 256 -1.73 -14.60 8.31
C TYR A 256 -2.85 -14.37 9.32
N GLY A 257 -3.74 -13.42 9.06
CA GLY A 257 -4.91 -13.21 9.89
C GLY A 257 -5.88 -12.17 9.33
N ASP A 258 -6.92 -11.90 10.10
CA ASP A 258 -7.94 -10.89 9.86
C ASP A 258 -7.39 -9.45 10.05
N ASN A 259 -8.30 -8.47 9.87
CA ASN A 259 -8.01 -7.03 10.08
C ASN A 259 -6.70 -6.59 9.42
N ASN A 260 -6.48 -6.96 8.16
CA ASN A 260 -5.29 -6.62 7.39
C ASN A 260 -3.99 -7.06 8.11
N ASN A 261 -3.96 -8.28 8.65
CA ASN A 261 -2.79 -8.89 9.28
C ASN A 261 -2.29 -8.21 10.57
N TRP A 262 -3.10 -7.48 11.34
CA TRP A 262 -2.62 -6.85 12.57
C TRP A 262 -1.94 -7.84 13.53
N PHE A 263 -2.66 -8.88 13.95
CA PHE A 263 -2.11 -9.84 14.90
C PHE A 263 -1.16 -10.86 14.25
N ALA A 264 -1.28 -11.09 12.93
CA ALA A 264 -0.28 -11.84 12.18
C ALA A 264 1.08 -11.12 12.17
N ALA A 265 1.11 -9.80 11.94
CA ALA A 265 2.33 -9.00 12.01
C ALA A 265 2.87 -8.92 13.45
N TYR A 266 2.01 -8.88 14.47
CA TYR A 266 2.40 -9.00 15.87
C TYR A 266 3.06 -10.35 16.17
N ALA A 267 2.46 -11.46 15.72
CA ALA A 267 3.04 -12.79 15.88
C ALA A 267 4.39 -12.93 15.16
N LEU A 268 4.52 -12.38 13.94
CA LEU A 268 5.79 -12.29 13.23
C LEU A 268 6.83 -11.51 14.04
N TRP A 269 6.46 -10.36 14.60
CA TRP A 269 7.37 -9.59 15.45
C TRP A 269 7.82 -10.36 16.70
N VAL A 270 6.94 -11.11 17.36
CA VAL A 270 7.30 -11.99 18.49
C VAL A 270 8.25 -13.12 18.05
N LEU A 271 8.00 -13.74 16.89
CA LEU A 271 8.87 -14.75 16.30
C LEU A 271 10.27 -14.18 16.04
N GLU A 272 10.35 -13.02 15.40
CA GLU A 272 11.60 -12.36 15.10
C GLU A 272 12.34 -11.87 16.33
N TYR A 273 11.61 -11.43 17.36
CA TYR A 273 12.18 -11.10 18.67
C TYR A 273 12.94 -12.28 19.25
N TYR A 274 12.48 -13.51 19.04
CA TYR A 274 13.20 -14.72 19.44
C TYR A 274 14.11 -15.32 18.36
N GLY A 275 14.30 -14.62 17.25
CA GLY A 275 15.20 -15.03 16.16
C GLY A 275 14.67 -16.21 15.35
N VAL A 276 13.35 -16.32 15.24
CA VAL A 276 12.67 -17.26 14.35
C VAL A 276 12.25 -16.50 13.10
N ASP A 277 12.70 -16.98 11.95
CA ASP A 277 12.34 -16.39 10.66
C ASP A 277 10.93 -16.82 10.27
N ALA A 278 10.10 -15.86 9.85
CA ALA A 278 8.74 -16.11 9.39
C ALA A 278 8.40 -15.15 8.25
N LYS A 279 7.43 -15.55 7.42
CA LYS A 279 6.89 -14.73 6.34
C LYS A 279 5.46 -14.33 6.67
N LEU A 280 5.03 -13.18 6.16
CA LEU A 280 3.65 -12.73 6.23
C LEU A 280 2.94 -13.05 4.90
N MET A 281 1.68 -13.50 4.93
CA MET A 281 0.88 -13.64 3.72
C MET A 281 0.27 -12.29 3.33
N ASN A 282 0.63 -11.74 2.17
CA ASN A 282 0.12 -10.47 1.70
C ASN A 282 -1.41 -10.52 1.50
N GLY A 283 -2.13 -9.50 1.96
CA GLY A 283 -3.60 -9.49 1.94
C GLY A 283 -4.28 -10.25 3.08
N GLY A 284 -3.57 -11.18 3.73
CA GLY A 284 -4.07 -11.92 4.90
C GLY A 284 -5.34 -12.73 4.62
N ARG A 285 -6.12 -13.00 5.67
CA ARG A 285 -7.37 -13.78 5.58
C ARG A 285 -8.39 -13.14 4.63
N LYS A 286 -8.43 -11.80 4.58
CA LYS A 286 -9.37 -11.05 3.73
C LYS A 286 -9.18 -11.40 2.25
N LYS A 287 -7.97 -11.22 1.71
CA LYS A 287 -7.68 -11.48 0.29
C LYS A 287 -7.92 -12.94 -0.07
N TRP A 288 -7.54 -13.87 0.80
CA TRP A 288 -7.78 -15.31 0.59
C TRP A 288 -9.27 -15.62 0.37
N ILE A 289 -10.14 -15.05 1.21
CA ILE A 289 -11.59 -15.22 1.10
C ILE A 289 -12.15 -14.50 -0.13
N ASP A 290 -11.72 -13.27 -0.39
CA ASP A 290 -12.17 -12.48 -1.53
C ASP A 290 -11.82 -13.14 -2.87
N GLU A 291 -10.71 -13.87 -2.94
CA GLU A 291 -10.30 -14.69 -4.09
C GLU A 291 -11.05 -16.03 -4.21
N GLY A 292 -11.91 -16.36 -3.24
CA GLY A 292 -12.69 -17.60 -3.23
C GLY A 292 -11.84 -18.87 -3.06
N ARG A 293 -10.68 -18.76 -2.40
CA ARG A 293 -9.77 -19.88 -2.19
C ARG A 293 -10.29 -20.88 -1.15
N GLU A 294 -9.70 -22.08 -1.17
CA GLU A 294 -10.08 -23.21 -0.33
C GLU A 294 -10.01 -22.88 1.17
N LEU A 295 -11.06 -23.22 1.91
CA LEU A 295 -11.10 -23.18 3.37
C LEU A 295 -11.41 -24.57 3.90
N SER A 296 -10.88 -24.88 5.08
CA SER A 296 -11.13 -26.11 5.84
C SER A 296 -11.58 -25.78 7.26
N THR A 297 -12.34 -26.69 7.89
CA THR A 297 -12.63 -26.67 9.33
C THR A 297 -11.89 -27.78 10.08
N ASP A 298 -11.03 -28.53 9.40
CA ASP A 298 -10.26 -29.62 9.99
C ASP A 298 -9.09 -29.07 10.81
N ALA A 299 -9.14 -29.24 12.13
CA ALA A 299 -8.02 -28.88 13.00
C ALA A 299 -6.81 -29.82 12.74
N PRO A 300 -5.68 -29.31 12.20
CA PRO A 300 -4.53 -30.15 11.91
C PRO A 300 -3.83 -30.58 13.20
N SER A 301 -3.18 -31.74 13.16
CA SER A 301 -2.38 -32.26 14.26
C SER A 301 -0.99 -32.65 13.77
N TYR A 302 0.02 -31.97 14.29
CA TYR A 302 1.43 -32.19 13.94
C TYR A 302 2.18 -32.87 15.07
N SER A 303 3.19 -33.68 14.71
CA SER A 303 4.06 -34.29 15.72
C SER A 303 4.94 -33.22 16.38
N PRO A 304 5.01 -33.17 17.72
CA PRO A 304 5.83 -32.18 18.40
C PRO A 304 7.31 -32.23 18.00
N SER A 305 7.89 -31.08 17.71
CA SER A 305 9.31 -30.96 17.34
C SER A 305 10.21 -30.66 18.55
N LYS A 306 11.53 -30.74 18.36
CA LYS A 306 12.54 -30.26 19.31
C LYS A 306 13.18 -28.97 18.78
N ILE A 307 12.42 -27.89 18.80
CA ILE A 307 12.90 -26.56 18.41
C ILE A 307 13.46 -25.81 19.62
N SER A 308 14.52 -25.02 19.40
CA SER A 308 14.97 -24.02 20.37
C SER A 308 15.28 -22.71 19.66
N VAL A 309 14.87 -21.60 20.27
CA VAL A 309 14.96 -20.26 19.69
C VAL A 309 16.17 -19.49 20.22
N LYS A 310 16.68 -18.51 19.47
CA LYS A 310 18.00 -17.87 19.72
C LYS A 310 17.95 -16.54 20.48
N GLY A 311 16.83 -15.82 20.46
CA GLY A 311 16.71 -14.47 21.02
C GLY A 311 16.78 -14.39 22.55
N PRO A 312 16.48 -13.21 23.15
CA PRO A 312 15.76 -12.08 22.55
C PRO A 312 16.62 -11.07 21.77
N LYS A 313 16.12 -10.60 20.61
CA LYS A 313 16.61 -9.45 19.82
C LYS A 313 16.05 -8.15 20.41
N LYS A 314 16.67 -7.66 21.48
CA LYS A 314 16.18 -6.48 22.22
C LYS A 314 16.20 -5.18 21.42
N ASP A 315 16.90 -5.14 20.30
CA ASP A 315 17.03 -4.03 19.38
C ASP A 315 15.79 -3.76 18.51
N ILE A 316 14.82 -4.68 18.46
CA ILE A 316 13.53 -4.48 17.77
C ILE A 316 12.36 -4.12 18.73
N ARG A 317 12.62 -4.08 20.04
CA ARG A 317 11.64 -3.76 21.09
C ARG A 317 12.05 -2.49 21.84
N ALA A 318 11.10 -1.61 22.11
CA ALA A 318 11.29 -0.46 22.99
C ALA A 318 10.44 -0.62 24.25
N LEU A 319 10.99 -0.29 25.40
CA LEU A 319 10.27 -0.20 26.68
C LEU A 319 10.09 1.28 27.09
N ARG A 320 9.15 1.58 27.99
CA ARG A 320 8.79 2.96 28.36
C ARG A 320 9.99 3.87 28.69
N ASP A 321 11.00 3.38 29.40
CA ASP A 321 12.16 4.20 29.79
C ASP A 321 13.03 4.53 28.57
N GLN A 322 13.14 3.61 27.62
CA GLN A 322 13.82 3.84 26.35
C GLN A 322 13.03 4.80 25.44
N VAL A 323 11.71 4.81 25.53
CA VAL A 323 10.87 5.81 24.84
C VAL A 323 11.07 7.19 25.46
N MET A 324 11.17 7.28 26.79
CA MET A 324 11.48 8.53 27.49
C MET A 324 12.84 9.11 27.05
N ASP A 325 13.88 8.28 27.00
CA ASP A 325 15.20 8.68 26.50
C ASP A 325 15.18 9.06 25.01
N HIS A 326 14.30 8.44 24.22
CA HIS A 326 14.17 8.69 22.79
C HIS A 326 13.60 10.08 22.47
N LEU A 327 12.84 10.70 23.38
CA LEU A 327 12.29 12.06 23.20
C LEU A 327 13.37 13.09 22.87
N ASP A 328 14.56 12.95 23.45
CA ASP A 328 15.68 13.84 23.17
C ASP A 328 16.25 13.64 21.75
N LYS A 329 16.19 12.42 21.21
CA LYS A 329 16.57 12.16 19.82
C LYS A 329 15.55 12.75 18.85
N VAL A 330 14.26 12.62 19.16
CA VAL A 330 13.16 13.22 18.38
C VAL A 330 13.32 14.75 18.33
N ARG A 331 13.54 15.41 19.48
CA ARG A 331 13.78 16.87 19.55
C ARG A 331 15.00 17.33 18.74
N LYS A 332 16.05 16.50 18.67
CA LYS A 332 17.29 16.80 17.93
C LYS A 332 17.20 16.42 16.44
N GLY A 333 16.03 15.95 15.97
CA GLY A 333 15.83 15.50 14.58
C GLY A 333 16.53 14.19 14.23
N LYS A 334 17.05 13.44 15.21
CA LYS A 334 17.76 12.16 15.02
C LYS A 334 16.88 10.92 15.26
N GLY A 335 15.70 11.12 15.83
CA GLY A 335 14.71 10.07 16.06
C GLY A 335 13.35 10.46 15.49
N ALA A 336 12.51 9.46 15.29
CA ALA A 336 11.10 9.62 14.97
C ALA A 336 10.24 8.73 15.88
N LEU A 337 9.03 9.20 16.16
CA LEU A 337 7.96 8.46 16.83
C LEU A 337 6.77 8.37 15.87
N VAL A 338 6.22 7.19 15.68
CA VAL A 338 5.07 6.97 14.79
C VAL A 338 3.90 6.48 15.62
N ASP A 339 2.86 7.33 15.74
CA ASP A 339 1.60 6.97 16.36
C ASP A 339 0.64 6.47 15.27
N VAL A 340 0.32 5.19 15.29
CA VAL A 340 -0.46 4.54 14.23
C VAL A 340 -1.95 4.46 14.54
N ARG A 341 -2.40 5.12 15.62
CA ARG A 341 -3.82 5.19 16.01
C ARG A 341 -4.59 6.18 15.15
N SER A 342 -5.91 6.22 15.32
CA SER A 342 -6.75 7.18 14.60
C SER A 342 -6.41 8.64 14.97
N PRO A 343 -6.71 9.62 14.09
CA PRO A 343 -6.47 11.04 14.40
C PRO A 343 -7.16 11.52 15.68
N ARG A 344 -8.33 10.95 16.02
CA ARG A 344 -9.08 11.29 17.24
C ARG A 344 -8.46 10.71 18.51
N GLU A 345 -7.81 9.56 18.43
CA GLU A 345 -7.01 9.02 19.53
C GLU A 345 -5.72 9.85 19.70
N TYR A 346 -5.09 10.23 18.60
CA TYR A 346 -3.89 11.06 18.56
C TYR A 346 -4.11 12.45 19.16
N SER A 347 -5.18 13.16 18.79
CA SER A 347 -5.54 14.48 19.36
C SER A 347 -5.99 14.41 20.82
N GLY A 348 -6.28 13.19 21.32
CA GLY A 348 -6.78 12.96 22.66
C GLY A 348 -8.27 13.26 22.86
N GLU A 349 -9.04 13.37 21.78
CA GLU A 349 -10.51 13.38 21.81
C GLU A 349 -11.07 12.04 22.28
N LEU A 350 -10.41 10.94 21.92
CA LEU A 350 -10.75 9.58 22.33
C LEU A 350 -9.65 8.97 23.20
N LEU A 351 -10.04 8.35 24.32
CA LEU A 351 -9.12 7.59 25.18
C LEU A 351 -8.87 6.17 24.64
N ALA A 352 -9.88 5.60 24.01
CA ALA A 352 -9.89 4.35 23.25
C ALA A 352 -11.12 4.37 22.32
N PRO A 353 -11.17 3.51 21.28
CA PRO A 353 -12.38 3.30 20.51
C PRO A 353 -13.55 2.84 21.40
N GLU A 354 -14.76 3.28 21.06
CA GLU A 354 -15.96 2.94 21.83
C GLU A 354 -16.22 1.43 21.94
N ASN A 355 -15.82 0.67 20.92
CA ASN A 355 -15.96 -0.79 20.87
C ASN A 355 -14.87 -1.56 21.64
N LEU A 356 -13.82 -0.90 22.14
CA LEU A 356 -12.69 -1.52 22.83
C LEU A 356 -12.32 -0.76 24.13
N PRO A 357 -13.27 -0.61 25.09
CA PRO A 357 -13.07 0.22 26.28
C PRO A 357 -11.94 -0.27 27.20
N GLN A 358 -11.61 -1.56 27.16
CA GLN A 358 -10.52 -2.17 27.93
C GLN A 358 -9.12 -1.72 27.49
N GLU A 359 -8.99 -1.10 26.31
CA GLU A 359 -7.73 -0.54 25.80
C GLU A 359 -7.60 0.97 26.11
N GLY A 360 -8.37 1.45 27.09
CA GLY A 360 -8.33 2.83 27.56
C GLY A 360 -7.06 3.21 28.32
N SER A 361 -6.93 4.50 28.60
CA SER A 361 -5.82 5.09 29.37
C SER A 361 -6.33 6.21 30.28
N GLN A 362 -5.49 6.68 31.21
CA GLN A 362 -5.86 7.77 32.13
C GLN A 362 -5.80 9.15 31.48
N ARG A 363 -5.12 9.31 30.33
CA ARG A 363 -4.94 10.57 29.60
C ARG A 363 -5.04 10.35 28.09
N GLY A 364 -5.75 11.24 27.40
CA GLY A 364 -5.78 11.31 25.94
C GLY A 364 -4.70 12.23 25.41
N GLY A 365 -4.24 11.96 24.19
CA GLY A 365 -3.19 12.70 23.48
C GLY A 365 -2.23 11.73 22.82
N HIS A 366 -1.00 12.18 22.57
CA HIS A 366 0.08 11.38 22.00
C HIS A 366 1.42 11.67 22.70
N ILE A 367 2.44 10.87 22.40
CA ILE A 367 3.80 11.07 22.91
C ILE A 367 4.39 12.31 22.19
N PRO A 368 5.01 13.27 22.90
CA PRO A 368 5.45 14.52 22.27
C PRO A 368 6.36 14.34 21.05
N GLY A 369 6.07 15.08 19.99
CA GLY A 369 6.77 15.01 18.70
C GLY A 369 6.48 13.78 17.84
N ALA A 370 5.57 12.89 18.25
CA ALA A 370 5.10 11.79 17.41
C ALA A 370 4.40 12.31 16.14
N GLN A 371 4.50 11.54 15.06
CA GLN A 371 3.78 11.81 13.81
C GLN A 371 2.62 10.81 13.69
N ASN A 372 1.43 11.30 13.36
CA ASN A 372 0.26 10.43 13.19
C ASN A 372 0.22 9.84 11.78
N ILE A 373 0.58 8.56 11.66
CA ILE A 373 0.53 7.80 10.41
C ILE A 373 -0.31 6.56 10.66
N VAL A 374 -1.61 6.67 10.37
CA VAL A 374 -2.58 5.60 10.65
C VAL A 374 -2.18 4.34 9.89
N TRP A 375 -2.11 3.20 10.58
CA TRP A 375 -1.61 1.94 10.01
C TRP A 375 -2.29 1.56 8.67
N SER A 376 -3.59 1.87 8.52
CA SER A 376 -4.39 1.53 7.34
C SER A 376 -3.97 2.26 6.08
N GLN A 377 -3.22 3.36 6.22
CA GLN A 377 -2.69 4.10 5.07
C GLN A 377 -1.63 3.32 4.30
N ALA A 378 -1.05 2.26 4.91
CA ALA A 378 -0.02 1.41 4.33
C ALA A 378 -0.56 0.20 3.53
N VAL A 379 -1.88 -0.01 3.48
CA VAL A 379 -2.51 -1.13 2.78
C VAL A 379 -3.50 -0.65 1.72
N ASN A 380 -3.76 -1.51 0.73
CA ASN A 380 -4.80 -1.36 -0.29
C ASN A 380 -6.15 -1.87 0.24
N GLU A 381 -7.23 -1.66 -0.53
CA GLU A 381 -8.58 -2.09 -0.15
C GLU A 381 -8.73 -3.62 0.00
N ASP A 382 -7.99 -4.38 -0.80
CA ASP A 382 -7.92 -5.85 -0.71
C ASP A 382 -7.06 -6.35 0.46
N GLY A 383 -6.38 -5.43 1.15
CA GLY A 383 -5.53 -5.67 2.30
C GLY A 383 -4.07 -5.99 2.00
N THR A 384 -3.66 -5.97 0.73
CA THR A 384 -2.23 -6.03 0.37
C THR A 384 -1.49 -4.78 0.81
N PHE A 385 -0.18 -4.88 1.03
CA PHE A 385 0.63 -3.69 1.25
C PHE A 385 0.73 -2.82 -0.01
N LYS A 386 0.83 -1.51 0.18
CA LYS A 386 1.12 -0.56 -0.91
C LYS A 386 2.51 -0.77 -1.50
N THR A 387 2.78 -0.16 -2.66
CA THR A 387 4.11 -0.26 -3.29
C THR A 387 5.20 0.39 -2.44
N ALA A 388 6.46 -0.01 -2.64
CA ALA A 388 7.60 0.54 -1.89
C ALA A 388 7.68 2.07 -2.00
N ASP A 389 7.43 2.63 -3.19
CA ASP A 389 7.43 4.08 -3.43
C ASP A 389 6.30 4.80 -2.66
N GLN A 390 5.08 4.24 -2.65
CA GLN A 390 3.95 4.81 -1.91
C GLN A 390 4.18 4.78 -0.40
N LEU A 391 4.73 3.67 0.10
CA LEU A 391 5.09 3.52 1.50
C LEU A 391 6.22 4.49 1.87
N ALA A 392 7.27 4.61 1.05
CA ALA A 392 8.36 5.54 1.29
C ALA A 392 7.86 6.98 1.41
N GLU A 393 7.00 7.44 0.48
CA GLU A 393 6.39 8.77 0.54
C GLU A 393 5.56 8.97 1.80
N LEU A 394 4.73 7.98 2.17
CA LEU A 394 3.87 8.03 3.35
C LEU A 394 4.66 8.35 4.62
N TYR A 395 5.80 7.69 4.84
CA TYR A 395 6.61 7.90 6.03
C TYR A 395 7.55 9.11 5.90
N GLN A 396 8.22 9.28 4.75
CA GLN A 396 9.24 10.31 4.58
C GLN A 396 8.65 11.72 4.52
N SER A 397 7.44 11.89 3.97
CA SER A 397 6.72 13.18 3.96
C SER A 397 6.41 13.69 5.37
N GLN A 398 6.32 12.80 6.36
CA GLN A 398 6.15 13.11 7.77
C GLN A 398 7.48 13.20 8.54
N GLY A 399 8.61 13.16 7.82
CA GLY A 399 9.94 13.19 8.42
C GLY A 399 10.37 11.88 9.09
N VAL A 400 9.71 10.75 8.79
CA VAL A 400 10.13 9.41 9.22
C VAL A 400 11.04 8.82 8.13
N THR A 401 12.34 9.09 8.24
CA THR A 401 13.36 8.80 7.21
C THR A 401 14.33 7.68 7.63
N PRO A 402 14.97 6.97 6.68
CA PRO A 402 15.78 5.77 6.98
C PRO A 402 17.05 6.04 7.78
N ASP A 403 17.50 7.30 7.86
CA ASP A 403 18.65 7.74 8.66
C ASP A 403 18.33 7.91 10.16
N LYS A 404 17.05 7.88 10.54
CA LYS A 404 16.60 8.08 11.92
C LYS A 404 16.41 6.77 12.67
N GLU A 405 16.49 6.84 13.99
CA GLU A 405 15.96 5.80 14.87
C GLU A 405 14.44 5.98 15.02
N VAL A 406 13.67 4.95 14.67
CA VAL A 406 12.20 5.02 14.66
C VAL A 406 11.61 4.13 15.75
N ILE A 407 10.62 4.66 16.48
CA ILE A 407 9.79 3.87 17.40
C ILE A 407 8.33 3.99 16.96
N ALA A 408 7.68 2.86 16.66
CA ALA A 408 6.26 2.81 16.36
C ALA A 408 5.46 2.36 17.60
N TYR A 409 4.27 2.92 17.81
CA TYR A 409 3.37 2.54 18.90
C TYR A 409 1.89 2.72 18.54
N CYS A 410 1.01 2.00 19.22
CA CYS A 410 -0.45 2.12 19.10
C CYS A 410 -1.11 2.13 20.49
N ARG A 411 -2.08 1.23 20.78
CA ARG A 411 -2.62 1.02 22.13
C ARG A 411 -1.96 -0.16 22.86
N ILE A 412 -1.76 -1.30 22.19
CA ILE A 412 -1.23 -2.52 22.81
C ILE A 412 -0.11 -3.23 22.00
N GLY A 413 0.45 -2.58 20.98
CA GLY A 413 1.61 -3.07 20.22
C GLY A 413 1.31 -3.81 18.91
N GLU A 414 0.07 -4.18 18.66
CA GLU A 414 -0.37 -5.02 17.54
C GLU A 414 -0.38 -4.27 16.20
N ARG A 415 -1.00 -3.08 16.15
CA ARG A 415 -1.00 -2.24 14.93
C ARG A 415 0.35 -1.61 14.66
N SER A 416 1.13 -1.36 15.71
CA SER A 416 2.49 -0.85 15.55
C SER A 416 3.47 -1.94 15.11
N ALA A 417 3.21 -3.23 15.39
CA ALA A 417 3.96 -4.33 14.77
C ALA A 417 3.77 -4.37 13.25
N HIS A 418 2.56 -4.10 12.74
CA HIS A 418 2.31 -3.95 11.31
C HIS A 418 3.14 -2.81 10.68
N THR A 419 3.17 -1.63 11.31
CA THR A 419 4.02 -0.52 10.84
C THR A 419 5.52 -0.81 10.99
N TRP A 420 5.91 -1.50 12.06
CA TRP A 420 7.29 -1.96 12.23
C TRP A 420 7.69 -2.87 11.07
N PHE A 421 6.84 -3.82 10.65
CA PHE A 421 7.09 -4.70 9.51
C PHE A 421 7.29 -3.92 8.22
N VAL A 422 6.42 -2.94 7.95
CA VAL A 422 6.52 -2.05 6.79
C VAL A 422 7.86 -1.32 6.76
N LEU A 423 8.23 -0.66 7.85
CA LEU A 423 9.47 0.13 7.90
C LEU A 423 10.72 -0.76 7.77
N THR A 424 10.73 -1.93 8.40
CA THR A 424 11.91 -2.81 8.47
C THR A 424 12.07 -3.71 7.25
N HIS A 425 11.02 -4.42 6.84
CA HIS A 425 11.08 -5.41 5.75
C HIS A 425 10.77 -4.79 4.40
N LEU A 426 9.74 -3.95 4.30
CA LEU A 426 9.34 -3.39 3.00
C LEU A 426 10.20 -2.21 2.59
N LEU A 427 10.55 -1.33 3.54
CA LEU A 427 11.37 -0.13 3.29
C LEU A 427 12.84 -0.27 3.72
N GLY A 428 13.21 -1.31 4.45
CA GLY A 428 14.61 -1.61 4.77
C GLY A 428 15.24 -0.73 5.86
N TYR A 429 14.45 0.00 6.66
CA TYR A 429 14.95 0.84 7.74
C TYR A 429 15.65 -0.02 8.80
N LYS A 430 16.85 0.38 9.21
CA LYS A 430 17.72 -0.47 10.05
C LYS A 430 17.47 -0.35 11.55
N ASN A 431 16.92 0.77 12.01
CA ASN A 431 16.79 1.10 13.43
C ASN A 431 15.33 1.36 13.81
N VAL A 432 14.49 0.33 13.74
CA VAL A 432 13.05 0.44 14.05
C VAL A 432 12.70 -0.46 15.22
N ARG A 433 12.03 0.09 16.22
CA ARG A 433 11.53 -0.63 17.39
C ARG A 433 10.02 -0.53 17.51
N ASN A 434 9.38 -1.62 17.92
CA ASN A 434 8.00 -1.60 18.37
C ASN A 434 7.95 -1.32 19.88
N TYR A 435 7.16 -0.33 20.32
CA TYR A 435 6.85 -0.10 21.72
C TYR A 435 5.51 -0.76 22.07
N ASP A 436 5.56 -2.00 22.52
CA ASP A 436 4.38 -2.84 22.79
C ASP A 436 3.57 -2.36 24.02
N GLY A 437 4.23 -1.75 25.01
CA GLY A 437 3.55 -1.08 26.12
C GLY A 437 2.55 -0.02 25.64
N SER A 438 2.92 0.72 24.59
CA SER A 438 2.06 1.59 23.79
C SER A 438 1.24 2.59 24.63
N TRP A 439 0.11 3.09 24.12
CA TRP A 439 -0.67 4.12 24.79
C TRP A 439 -1.37 3.65 26.07
N THR A 440 -1.70 2.36 26.19
CA THR A 440 -2.29 1.82 27.43
C THR A 440 -1.32 1.94 28.61
N GLU A 441 -0.01 1.73 28.39
CA GLU A 441 1.03 2.01 29.38
C GLU A 441 1.27 3.53 29.48
N TRP A 442 1.68 4.20 28.39
CA TRP A 442 2.13 5.59 28.43
C TRP A 442 1.07 6.57 28.94
N GLY A 443 -0.16 6.47 28.43
CA GLY A 443 -1.29 7.30 28.85
C GLY A 443 -1.75 7.04 30.29
N SER A 444 -1.17 6.04 30.96
CA SER A 444 -1.43 5.69 32.37
C SER A 444 -0.22 5.93 33.28
N LEU A 445 0.94 6.31 32.73
CA LEU A 445 2.14 6.62 33.52
C LEU A 445 1.98 7.97 34.24
N VAL A 446 2.26 7.98 35.55
CA VAL A 446 2.27 9.22 36.35
C VAL A 446 3.45 10.09 35.92
N GLY A 447 3.17 11.31 35.48
CA GLY A 447 4.20 12.30 35.12
C GLY A 447 4.85 12.10 33.74
N ALA A 448 4.38 11.16 32.92
CA ALA A 448 4.83 11.05 31.54
C ALA A 448 4.36 12.26 30.72
N PRO A 449 5.19 12.80 29.81
CA PRO A 449 4.82 13.94 28.99
C PRO A 449 3.83 13.51 27.89
N VAL A 450 2.84 14.36 27.64
CA VAL A 450 1.75 14.15 26.67
C VAL A 450 1.52 15.43 25.88
N GLU A 451 1.31 15.30 24.57
CA GLU A 451 0.96 16.39 23.64
C GLU A 451 -0.46 16.16 23.09
N LYS A 452 -1.13 17.24 22.64
CA LYS A 452 -2.49 17.23 22.08
C LYS A 452 -2.57 18.09 20.84
#